data_AF-A0A838UQL0-F1
#
_entry.id   AF-A0A838UQL0-F1
#
_cell.length_a   1.000
_cell.length_b   1.000
_cell.length_c   1.000
_cell.angle_alpha   90.00
_cell.angle_beta   90.00
_cell.angle_gamma   90.00
#
_symmetry.space_group_name_H-M   'P 1'
#
loop_
_entity.id
_entity.type
_entity.pdbx_description
1 polymer ?
#
loop_
_entity_poly.entity_id
_entity_poly.type
_entity_poly.pdbx_seq_one_letter_code
_entity_poly.pdbx_strand_id
1 'polypeptide(L)'
;MAGSRVPRILFLIADTGGGHRSAANAIRAAMDLIAPEIDIPNAPAPHVGIDAQELPFSPSVYLPAAWSQVPRPWHADIHDIFQECGRSPIRRTMKMYGPAVTNTPTLYAGFYYATNTLPIFTALSALNKSLIRRGLIEALPRWRPDLIVSVHPLLTQPTLEIVRRVFHAKIPAITVVTDLVRFHRAWAMPDVDFCIVPTAAARDLMVQIGMPPNKIRLVGMPIHPKFCLPPAERSTT
;
A
#
# COMPACT_ATOMS: atom_id res chain seq x y z
N MET A 1 -32.05 6.99 12.37
CA MET A 1 -31.17 6.77 11.19
C MET A 1 -29.79 7.28 11.56
N ALA A 2 -28.84 6.41 11.95
CA ALA A 2 -27.48 6.83 12.21
C ALA A 2 -26.87 7.28 10.87
N GLY A 3 -26.46 8.55 10.76
CA GLY A 3 -25.83 9.07 9.55
C GLY A 3 -24.62 8.23 9.18
N SER A 4 -24.61 7.66 7.97
CA SER A 4 -23.49 6.87 7.45
C SER A 4 -22.22 7.71 7.47
N ARG A 5 -21.23 7.32 8.29
CA ARG A 5 -19.92 7.98 8.33
C ARG A 5 -19.19 7.73 7.01
N VAL A 6 -18.57 8.77 6.46
CA VAL A 6 -17.65 8.69 5.30
C VAL A 6 -16.55 7.66 5.59
N PRO A 7 -16.43 6.57 4.79
CA PRO A 7 -15.40 5.56 4.99
C PRO A 7 -13.99 6.12 4.86
N ARG A 8 -13.05 5.61 5.66
CA ARG A 8 -11.65 6.05 5.67
C ARG A 8 -10.71 4.91 5.26
N ILE A 9 -9.93 5.15 4.23
CA ILE A 9 -8.93 4.23 3.69
C ILE A 9 -7.55 4.69 4.16
N LEU A 10 -6.87 3.83 4.89
CA LEU A 10 -5.51 4.08 5.39
C LEU A 10 -4.49 3.37 4.52
N PHE A 11 -3.65 4.13 3.83
CA PHE A 11 -2.48 3.64 3.13
C PHE A 11 -1.26 3.61 4.06
N LEU A 12 -0.70 2.41 4.28
CA LEU A 12 0.53 2.21 5.04
C LEU A 12 1.72 2.18 4.07
N ILE A 13 2.60 3.17 4.18
CA ILE A 13 3.79 3.31 3.33
C ILE A 13 5.07 3.53 4.13
N ALA A 14 6.20 3.46 3.43
CA ALA A 14 7.49 3.94 3.90
C ALA A 14 8.24 4.64 2.75
N ASP A 15 8.66 5.89 2.94
CA ASP A 15 9.46 6.65 1.98
C ASP A 15 10.95 6.30 2.10
N THR A 16 11.26 5.08 1.72
CA THR A 16 12.62 4.52 1.74
C THR A 16 13.27 4.49 0.36
N GLY A 17 12.79 5.31 -0.58
CA GLY A 17 13.30 5.38 -1.96
C GLY A 17 12.75 4.32 -2.92
N GLY A 18 12.01 3.32 -2.43
CA GLY A 18 11.47 2.20 -3.23
C GLY A 18 10.17 2.47 -4.01
N GLY A 19 9.72 3.72 -4.13
CA GLY A 19 8.51 4.06 -4.89
C GLY A 19 7.16 3.74 -4.21
N HIS A 20 7.16 3.38 -2.92
CA HIS A 20 5.92 3.05 -2.19
C HIS A 20 4.90 4.20 -2.17
N ARG A 21 5.34 5.45 -1.98
CA ARG A 21 4.44 6.62 -2.09
C ARG A 21 3.89 6.81 -3.50
N SER A 22 4.70 6.58 -4.54
CA SER A 22 4.22 6.62 -5.92
C SER A 22 3.12 5.58 -6.17
N ALA A 23 3.29 4.36 -5.64
CA ALA A 23 2.28 3.31 -5.73
C ALA A 23 0.97 3.68 -4.99
N ALA A 24 1.06 4.18 -3.76
CA ALA A 24 -0.12 4.63 -3.01
C ALA A 24 -0.85 5.78 -3.72
N ASN A 25 -0.11 6.76 -4.24
CA ASN A 25 -0.68 7.87 -5.02
C ASN A 25 -1.31 7.38 -6.32
N ALA A 26 -0.71 6.40 -7.01
CA ALA A 26 -1.28 5.81 -8.21
C ALA A 26 -2.63 5.14 -7.94
N ILE A 27 -2.74 4.39 -6.84
CA ILE A 27 -4.00 3.76 -6.43
C ILE A 27 -5.03 4.83 -6.09
N ARG A 28 -4.66 5.84 -5.29
CA ARG A 28 -5.56 6.95 -4.93
C ARG A 28 -6.06 7.70 -6.17
N ALA A 29 -5.16 8.08 -7.07
CA ALA A 29 -5.48 8.72 -8.34
C ALA A 29 -6.43 7.90 -9.21
N ALA A 30 -6.18 6.59 -9.31
CA ALA A 30 -7.07 5.70 -10.05
C ALA A 30 -8.45 5.63 -9.42
N MET A 31 -8.56 5.59 -8.09
CA MET A 31 -9.85 5.62 -7.39
C MET A 31 -10.63 6.90 -7.67
N ASP A 32 -9.96 8.05 -7.74
CA ASP A 32 -10.59 9.34 -8.02
C ASP A 32 -11.14 9.39 -9.47
N LEU A 33 -10.42 8.84 -10.45
CA LEU A 33 -10.90 8.73 -11.84
C LEU A 33 -12.11 7.81 -11.99
N ILE A 34 -12.13 6.75 -11.21
CA ILE A 34 -13.15 5.70 -11.21
C ILE A 34 -14.44 6.18 -10.51
N ALA A 35 -14.33 7.20 -9.66
CA ALA A 35 -15.41 7.71 -8.83
C ALA A 35 -15.33 9.24 -8.65
N PRO A 36 -15.53 10.02 -9.73
CA PRO A 36 -15.21 11.44 -9.77
C PRO A 36 -16.11 12.36 -8.93
N GLU A 37 -17.18 11.84 -8.29
CA GLU A 37 -18.17 12.66 -7.55
C GLU A 37 -17.72 13.10 -6.13
N ILE A 38 -16.45 12.94 -5.76
CA ILE A 38 -15.97 13.26 -4.40
C ILE A 38 -15.06 14.50 -4.43
N ASP A 39 -15.54 15.60 -3.86
CA ASP A 39 -14.74 16.79 -3.54
C ASP A 39 -13.86 16.49 -2.30
N ILE A 40 -12.58 16.18 -2.54
CA ILE A 40 -11.59 15.98 -1.48
C ILE A 40 -10.81 17.30 -1.31
N PRO A 41 -10.88 17.96 -0.13
CA PRO A 41 -10.12 19.18 0.10
C PRO A 41 -8.61 18.93 -0.10
N ASN A 42 -8.00 19.64 -1.04
CA ASN A 42 -6.59 19.51 -1.46
C ASN A 42 -6.22 18.25 -2.27
N ALA A 43 -7.16 17.52 -2.85
CA ALA A 43 -6.80 16.61 -3.95
C ALA A 43 -6.33 17.44 -5.16
N PRO A 44 -5.22 17.08 -5.84
CA PRO A 44 -4.96 17.63 -7.16
C PRO A 44 -6.20 17.34 -8.02
N ALA A 45 -6.61 18.30 -8.84
CA ALA A 45 -7.80 18.17 -9.69
C ALA A 45 -7.81 16.79 -10.38
N PRO A 46 -8.97 16.11 -10.46
CA PRO A 46 -9.06 14.82 -11.15
C PRO A 46 -8.34 14.94 -12.48
N HIS A 47 -7.37 14.05 -12.74
CA HIS A 47 -6.39 14.21 -13.80
C HIS A 47 -7.06 14.66 -15.09
N VAL A 48 -6.85 15.92 -15.45
CA VAL A 48 -7.53 16.59 -16.55
C VAL A 48 -7.24 15.80 -17.82
N GLY A 49 -8.28 15.20 -18.42
CA GLY A 49 -8.20 14.56 -19.74
C GLY A 49 -8.04 13.03 -19.78
N ILE A 50 -8.18 12.30 -18.68
CA ILE A 50 -8.21 10.82 -18.72
C ILE A 50 -9.60 10.31 -18.35
N ASP A 51 -10.33 9.76 -19.32
CA ASP A 51 -11.54 8.98 -19.05
C ASP A 51 -11.15 7.56 -18.60
N ALA A 52 -11.68 7.12 -17.45
CA ALA A 52 -11.49 5.76 -16.94
C ALA A 52 -11.97 4.67 -17.94
N GLN A 53 -12.89 5.01 -18.84
CA GLN A 53 -13.40 4.12 -19.89
C GLN A 53 -12.41 3.93 -21.05
N GLU A 54 -11.47 4.86 -21.24
CA GLU A 54 -10.48 4.85 -22.33
C GLU A 54 -9.14 4.19 -21.94
N LEU A 55 -8.99 3.78 -20.68
CA LEU A 55 -7.78 3.10 -20.22
C LEU A 55 -7.61 1.74 -20.94
N PRO A 56 -6.39 1.40 -21.40
CA PRO A 56 -6.13 0.16 -22.15
C PRO A 56 -6.37 -1.13 -21.34
N PHE A 57 -6.53 -0.98 -20.02
CA PHE A 57 -7.09 -1.99 -19.12
C PHE A 57 -8.52 -1.59 -18.81
N SER A 58 -9.48 -2.15 -19.55
CA SER A 58 -10.90 -1.86 -19.33
C SER A 58 -11.32 -2.30 -17.92
N PRO A 59 -12.14 -1.52 -17.20
CA PRO A 59 -12.79 -1.94 -15.96
C PRO A 59 -13.66 -3.20 -16.12
N SER A 60 -13.82 -3.74 -17.33
CA SER A 60 -14.61 -4.95 -17.62
C SER A 60 -14.22 -6.19 -16.80
N VAL A 61 -13.01 -6.25 -16.23
CA VAL A 61 -12.59 -7.31 -15.30
C VAL A 61 -13.30 -7.22 -13.93
N TYR A 62 -13.77 -6.03 -13.53
CA TYR A 62 -14.52 -5.76 -12.31
C TYR A 62 -15.79 -4.94 -12.62
N LEU A 63 -16.90 -5.66 -12.86
CA LEU A 63 -18.21 -5.17 -13.30
C LEU A 63 -18.59 -3.73 -12.85
N PRO A 64 -19.01 -2.84 -13.79
CA PRO A 64 -19.54 -1.49 -13.49
C PRO A 64 -20.70 -1.46 -12.48
N ALA A 65 -21.54 -2.51 -12.46
CA ALA A 65 -22.66 -2.61 -11.52
C ALA A 65 -22.24 -2.74 -10.04
N ALA A 66 -21.02 -3.21 -9.77
CA ALA A 66 -20.48 -3.24 -8.41
C ALA A 66 -20.01 -1.85 -7.94
N TRP A 67 -19.71 -0.93 -8.87
CA TRP A 67 -19.14 0.38 -8.56
C TRP A 67 -20.19 1.35 -8.01
N SER A 68 -21.45 1.19 -8.42
CA SER A 68 -22.58 1.93 -7.86
C SER A 68 -22.90 1.56 -6.41
N GLN A 69 -22.34 0.46 -5.90
CA GLN A 69 -22.50 0.03 -4.51
C GLN A 69 -21.32 0.44 -3.61
N VAL A 70 -20.25 1.02 -4.18
CA VAL A 70 -19.10 1.46 -3.39
C VAL A 70 -19.52 2.70 -2.57
N PRO A 71 -19.42 2.68 -1.23
CA PRO A 71 -19.97 3.77 -0.42
C PRO A 71 -19.20 5.07 -0.65
N ARG A 72 -19.89 6.12 -1.13
CA ARG A 72 -19.32 7.46 -1.39
C ARG A 72 -19.95 8.51 -0.45
N PRO A 73 -19.22 9.57 -0.07
CA PRO A 73 -17.80 9.81 -0.35
C PRO A 73 -16.91 8.92 0.53
N TRP A 74 -15.61 8.80 0.21
CA TRP A 74 -14.56 8.18 1.05
C TRP A 74 -13.39 9.15 1.25
N HIS A 75 -12.61 8.90 2.28
CA HIS A 75 -11.37 9.63 2.58
C HIS A 75 -10.18 8.68 2.45
N ALA A 76 -9.10 9.10 1.79
CA ALA A 76 -7.87 8.32 1.67
C ALA A 76 -6.69 9.05 2.33
N ASP A 77 -6.12 8.44 3.36
CA ASP A 77 -4.96 8.94 4.10
C ASP A 77 -3.72 8.12 3.76
N ILE A 78 -2.59 8.79 3.46
CA ILE A 78 -1.32 8.12 3.17
C ILE A 78 -0.31 8.45 4.28
N HIS A 79 0.07 7.44 5.06
CA HIS A 79 0.92 7.60 6.24
C HIS A 79 2.25 6.86 6.11
N ASP A 80 3.35 7.58 6.36
CA ASP A 80 4.68 6.98 6.49
C ASP A 80 4.86 6.48 7.93
N ILE A 81 4.74 5.16 8.10
CA ILE A 81 4.70 4.56 9.43
C ILE A 81 6.04 4.63 10.15
N PHE A 82 7.17 4.61 9.44
CA PHE A 82 8.47 4.77 10.10
C PHE A 82 8.70 6.20 10.53
N GLN A 83 8.22 7.17 9.76
CA GLN A 83 8.34 8.58 10.07
C GLN A 83 7.40 9.01 11.21
N GLU A 84 6.16 8.54 11.18
CA GLU A 84 5.07 8.98 12.06
C GLU A 84 4.91 8.11 13.31
N CYS A 85 5.18 6.81 13.22
CA CYS A 85 5.04 5.87 14.33
C CYS A 85 6.37 5.34 14.86
N GLY A 86 7.46 5.46 14.08
CA GLY A 86 8.78 4.99 14.47
C GLY A 86 9.43 5.85 15.54
N ARG A 87 10.02 5.20 16.55
CA ARG A 87 10.87 5.87 17.55
C ARG A 87 12.34 5.92 17.12
N SER A 88 13.16 6.74 17.77
CA SER A 88 14.61 6.64 17.58
C SER A 88 15.08 5.25 18.04
N PRO A 89 15.95 4.55 17.28
CA PRO A 89 16.68 5.00 16.10
C PRO A 89 16.00 4.73 14.75
N ILE A 90 14.95 3.88 14.67
CA ILE A 90 14.39 3.40 13.38
C ILE A 90 13.94 4.55 12.47
N ARG A 91 13.32 5.58 13.05
CA ARG A 91 12.87 6.77 12.32
C ARG A 91 14.02 7.46 11.58
N ARG A 92 15.20 7.55 12.23
CA ARG A 92 16.39 8.17 11.64
C ARG A 92 17.01 7.26 10.58
N THR A 93 17.13 5.98 10.87
CA THR A 93 17.68 4.98 9.95
C THR A 93 16.90 4.91 8.65
N MET A 94 15.56 4.81 8.71
CA MET A 94 14.72 4.70 7.52
C MET A 94 14.74 5.97 6.67
N LYS A 95 14.82 7.15 7.31
CA LYS A 95 15.00 8.43 6.61
C LYS A 95 16.33 8.49 5.84
N MET A 96 17.40 7.89 6.37
CA MET A 96 18.71 7.85 5.71
C MET A 96 18.81 6.75 4.65
N TYR A 97 18.00 5.68 4.77
CA TYR A 97 18.01 4.55 3.85
C TYR A 97 17.63 4.96 2.42
N GLY A 98 16.62 5.83 2.26
CA GLY A 98 16.18 6.30 0.94
C GLY A 98 17.30 6.92 0.11
N PRO A 99 17.93 8.02 0.57
CA PRO A 99 19.08 8.62 -0.12
C PRO A 99 20.25 7.65 -0.33
N ALA A 100 20.49 6.72 0.60
CA ALA A 100 21.60 5.77 0.49
C ALA A 100 21.36 4.73 -0.61
N VAL A 101 20.13 4.22 -0.75
CA VAL A 101 19.79 3.22 -1.79
C VAL A 101 19.68 3.85 -3.17
N THR A 102 19.12 5.06 -3.29
CA THR A 102 19.03 5.76 -4.58
C THR A 102 20.41 6.02 -5.19
N ASN A 103 21.41 6.31 -4.35
CA ASN A 103 22.76 6.65 -4.81
C ASN A 103 23.71 5.43 -4.86
N THR A 104 23.35 4.31 -4.23
CA THR A 104 24.21 3.12 -4.14
C THR A 104 23.41 1.82 -4.33
N PRO A 105 23.15 1.38 -5.58
CA PRO A 105 22.35 0.17 -5.86
C PRO A 105 22.88 -1.12 -5.22
N THR A 106 24.20 -1.24 -5.03
CA THR A 106 24.85 -2.39 -4.39
C THR A 106 24.51 -2.50 -2.89
N LEU A 107 24.22 -1.38 -2.23
CA LEU A 107 23.80 -1.35 -0.82
C LEU A 107 22.42 -1.98 -0.64
N TYR A 108 21.50 -1.74 -1.58
CA TYR A 108 20.19 -2.39 -1.60
C TYR A 108 20.31 -3.90 -1.81
N ALA A 109 21.11 -4.32 -2.80
CA ALA A 109 21.35 -5.74 -3.07
C ALA A 109 21.97 -6.43 -1.84
N GLY A 110 22.99 -5.83 -1.22
CA GLY A 110 23.62 -6.36 -0.01
C GLY A 110 22.65 -6.48 1.17
N PHE A 111 21.84 -5.45 1.42
CA PHE A 111 20.79 -5.49 2.44
C PHE A 111 19.76 -6.60 2.15
N TYR A 112 19.28 -6.69 0.91
CA TYR A 112 18.30 -7.70 0.50
C TYR A 112 18.83 -9.12 0.73
N TYR A 113 20.02 -9.45 0.23
CA TYR A 113 20.59 -10.79 0.37
C TYR A 113 20.94 -11.13 1.83
N ALA A 114 21.41 -10.16 2.61
CA ALA A 114 21.72 -10.38 4.02
C ALA A 114 20.46 -10.60 4.88
N THR A 115 19.32 -9.99 4.51
CA THR A 115 18.11 -9.99 5.35
C THR A 115 17.02 -10.97 4.92
N ASN A 116 17.08 -11.49 3.67
CA ASN A 116 16.08 -12.42 3.13
C ASN A 116 16.29 -13.89 3.56
N THR A 117 16.88 -14.13 4.73
CA THR A 117 16.89 -15.46 5.39
C THR A 117 15.86 -15.49 6.51
N LEU A 118 15.23 -16.66 6.74
CA LEU A 118 14.14 -16.77 7.72
C LEU A 118 14.53 -16.32 9.16
N PRO A 119 15.71 -16.67 9.70
CA PRO A 119 16.08 -16.25 11.05
C PRO A 119 16.31 -14.74 11.16
N ILE A 120 17.05 -14.15 10.21
CA ILE A 120 17.37 -12.71 10.21
C ILE A 120 16.10 -11.89 9.99
N PHE A 121 15.25 -12.32 9.06
CA PHE A 121 13.94 -11.72 8.83
C PHE A 121 13.07 -11.73 10.09
N THR A 122 13.00 -12.86 10.79
CA THR A 122 12.18 -13.00 12.00
C THR A 122 12.66 -12.05 13.10
N ALA A 123 13.97 -11.97 13.32
CA ALA A 123 14.58 -11.08 14.28
C ALA A 123 14.33 -9.59 13.93
N LEU A 124 14.58 -9.19 12.69
CA LEU A 124 14.35 -7.82 12.23
C LEU A 124 12.86 -7.43 12.27
N SER A 125 11.97 -8.37 11.96
CA SER A 125 10.53 -8.15 12.06
C SER A 125 10.09 -7.96 13.50
N ALA A 126 10.61 -8.75 14.44
CA ALA A 126 10.32 -8.59 15.87
C ALA A 126 10.81 -7.22 16.39
N LEU A 127 12.02 -6.82 15.99
CA LEU A 127 12.56 -5.51 16.35
C LEU A 127 11.73 -4.37 15.76
N ASN A 128 11.44 -4.43 14.45
CA ASN A 128 10.58 -3.47 13.75
C ASN A 128 9.24 -3.30 14.46
N LYS A 129 8.55 -4.42 14.74
CA LYS A 129 7.28 -4.45 15.48
C LYS A 129 7.38 -3.65 16.78
N SER A 130 8.39 -3.92 17.60
CA SER A 130 8.59 -3.22 18.87
C SER A 130 8.75 -1.70 18.70
N LEU A 131 9.51 -1.28 17.68
CA LEU A 131 9.89 0.12 17.46
C LEU A 131 8.76 0.99 16.92
N ILE A 132 7.78 0.43 16.20
CA ILE A 132 6.62 1.16 15.68
C ILE A 132 5.33 0.94 16.49
N ARG A 133 5.31 -0.06 17.39
CA ARG A 133 4.10 -0.48 18.13
C ARG A 133 3.41 0.66 18.87
N ARG A 134 4.16 1.43 19.66
CA ARG A 134 3.58 2.51 20.47
C ARG A 134 2.97 3.60 19.59
N GLY A 135 3.68 4.02 18.54
CA GLY A 135 3.18 5.02 17.60
C GLY A 135 1.92 4.56 16.86
N LEU A 136 1.84 3.28 16.46
CA LEU A 136 0.64 2.72 15.84
C LEU A 136 -0.55 2.68 16.82
N ILE A 137 -0.33 2.33 18.10
CA ILE A 137 -1.38 2.36 19.13
C ILE A 137 -1.90 3.79 19.35
N GLU A 138 -1.03 4.81 19.29
CA GLU A 138 -1.43 6.22 19.43
C GLU A 138 -2.10 6.77 18.15
N ALA A 139 -1.76 6.25 16.98
CA ALA A 139 -2.21 6.77 15.69
C ALA A 139 -3.52 6.15 15.18
N LEU A 140 -3.70 4.83 15.29
CA LEU A 140 -4.87 4.13 14.75
C LEU A 140 -6.22 4.67 15.26
N PRO A 141 -6.39 5.01 16.57
CA PRO A 141 -7.63 5.62 17.06
C PRO A 141 -7.91 7.01 16.50
N ARG A 142 -6.88 7.75 16.05
CA ARG A 142 -7.02 9.07 15.42
C ARG A 142 -7.39 8.93 13.95
N TRP A 143 -6.73 8.01 13.23
CA TRP A 143 -6.97 7.77 11.81
C TRP A 143 -8.32 7.09 11.55
N ARG A 144 -8.80 6.26 12.49
CA ARG A 144 -10.07 5.51 12.41
C ARG A 144 -10.31 4.87 11.03
N PRO A 145 -9.43 4.00 10.55
CA PRO A 145 -9.59 3.38 9.24
C PRO A 145 -10.77 2.40 9.20
N ASP A 146 -11.48 2.39 8.10
CA ASP A 146 -12.48 1.36 7.73
C ASP A 146 -11.90 0.36 6.71
N LEU A 147 -10.77 0.70 6.07
CA LEU A 147 -9.98 -0.18 5.20
C LEU A 147 -8.49 0.16 5.36
N ILE A 148 -7.64 -0.87 5.39
CA ILE A 148 -6.18 -0.71 5.39
C ILE A 148 -5.62 -1.21 4.05
N VAL A 149 -4.83 -0.38 3.39
CA VAL A 149 -4.09 -0.75 2.18
C VAL A 149 -2.60 -0.59 2.48
N SER A 150 -1.82 -1.66 2.35
CA SER A 150 -0.38 -1.60 2.55
C SER A 150 0.38 -1.83 1.26
N VAL A 151 1.25 -0.89 0.90
CA VAL A 151 2.21 -1.01 -0.21
C VAL A 151 3.62 -1.21 0.35
N HIS A 152 3.76 -1.81 1.53
CA HIS A 152 5.05 -2.08 2.14
C HIS A 152 5.08 -3.42 2.89
N PRO A 153 6.12 -4.24 2.71
CA PRO A 153 6.17 -5.59 3.27
C PRO A 153 6.17 -5.60 4.81
N LEU A 154 6.91 -4.70 5.45
CA LEU A 154 7.14 -4.72 6.90
C LEU A 154 6.06 -4.03 7.75
N LEU A 155 5.02 -3.45 7.14
CA LEU A 155 4.03 -2.64 7.86
C LEU A 155 2.69 -3.35 8.09
N THR A 156 2.36 -4.31 7.21
CA THR A 156 1.08 -5.02 7.25
C THR A 156 0.92 -5.79 8.57
N GLN A 157 1.84 -6.70 8.87
CA GLN A 157 1.76 -7.56 10.07
C GLN A 157 1.67 -6.78 11.39
N PRO A 158 2.60 -5.86 11.74
CA PRO A 158 2.52 -5.11 13.01
C PRO A 158 1.20 -4.36 13.16
N THR A 159 0.70 -3.78 12.06
CA THR A 159 -0.53 -3.00 12.09
C THR A 159 -1.74 -3.88 12.34
N LEU A 160 -1.90 -4.99 11.61
CA LEU A 160 -3.01 -5.92 11.83
C LEU A 160 -2.96 -6.60 13.19
N GLU A 161 -1.76 -6.90 13.70
CA GLU A 161 -1.58 -7.43 15.04
C GLU A 161 -2.14 -6.48 16.11
N ILE A 162 -1.85 -5.18 16.00
CA ILE A 162 -2.37 -4.15 16.92
C ILE A 162 -3.89 -4.00 16.77
N VAL A 163 -4.39 -3.87 15.54
CA VAL A 163 -5.83 -3.76 15.24
C VAL A 163 -6.61 -4.91 15.88
N ARG A 164 -6.12 -6.15 15.73
CA ARG A 164 -6.83 -7.35 16.20
C ARG A 164 -6.63 -7.63 17.69
N ARG A 165 -5.40 -7.50 18.20
CA ARG A 165 -5.06 -7.93 19.57
C ARG A 165 -5.20 -6.83 20.62
N VAL A 166 -5.03 -5.56 20.23
CA VAL A 166 -5.11 -4.42 21.15
C VAL A 166 -6.46 -3.74 21.04
N PHE A 167 -6.92 -3.46 19.82
CA PHE A 167 -8.19 -2.78 19.60
C PHE A 167 -9.38 -3.73 19.41
N HIS A 168 -9.13 -5.04 19.35
CA HIS A 168 -10.16 -6.07 19.13
C HIS A 168 -11.07 -5.78 17.94
N ALA A 169 -10.53 -5.10 16.92
CA ALA A 169 -11.26 -4.69 15.74
C ALA A 169 -10.97 -5.62 14.55
N LYS A 170 -11.94 -5.71 13.65
CA LYS A 170 -11.80 -6.39 12.35
C LYS A 170 -11.91 -5.35 11.26
N ILE A 171 -10.75 -4.88 10.80
CA ILE A 171 -10.65 -3.93 9.70
C ILE A 171 -10.17 -4.70 8.47
N PRO A 172 -10.88 -4.65 7.33
CA PRO A 172 -10.43 -5.23 6.09
C PRO A 172 -9.04 -4.72 5.71
N ALA A 173 -8.21 -5.60 5.17
CA ALA A 173 -6.83 -5.30 4.83
C ALA A 173 -6.46 -5.83 3.45
N ILE A 174 -5.81 -4.97 2.65
CA ILE A 174 -5.27 -5.31 1.34
C ILE A 174 -3.78 -5.02 1.35
N THR A 175 -2.98 -5.94 0.82
CA THR A 175 -1.57 -5.70 0.55
C THR A 175 -1.36 -5.61 -0.95
N VAL A 176 -0.65 -4.59 -1.42
CA VAL A 176 -0.30 -4.40 -2.83
C VAL A 176 1.20 -4.52 -2.98
N VAL A 177 1.64 -5.62 -3.61
CA VAL A 177 3.06 -5.91 -3.83
C VAL A 177 3.61 -4.98 -4.89
N THR A 178 4.64 -4.21 -4.53
CA THR A 178 5.32 -3.27 -5.44
C THR A 178 6.61 -3.85 -6.05
N ASP A 179 6.96 -5.08 -5.69
CA ASP A 179 8.14 -5.80 -6.19
C ASP A 179 7.74 -6.71 -7.37
N LEU A 180 8.41 -6.58 -8.51
CA LEU A 180 7.95 -7.18 -9.78
C LEU A 180 8.14 -8.69 -9.92
N VAL A 181 9.23 -9.26 -9.39
CA VAL A 181 9.62 -10.67 -9.66
C VAL A 181 10.19 -11.38 -8.44
N ARG A 182 11.16 -10.77 -7.74
CA ARG A 182 11.69 -11.29 -6.47
C ARG A 182 11.34 -10.31 -5.38
N PHE A 183 10.57 -10.78 -4.41
CA PHE A 183 10.10 -9.95 -3.31
C PHE A 183 10.40 -10.62 -1.99
N HIS A 184 10.54 -9.81 -0.95
CA HIS A 184 10.85 -10.31 0.38
C HIS A 184 9.69 -11.18 0.90
N ARG A 185 9.97 -12.28 1.62
CA ARG A 185 8.93 -13.16 2.22
C ARG A 185 7.93 -12.41 3.14
N ALA A 186 8.28 -11.19 3.53
CA ALA A 186 7.50 -10.29 4.35
C ALA A 186 6.19 -9.84 3.68
N TRP A 187 6.11 -9.92 2.35
CA TRP A 187 4.88 -9.62 1.62
C TRP A 187 3.80 -10.71 1.81
N ALA A 188 4.19 -11.96 2.06
CA ALA A 188 3.23 -13.05 2.26
C ALA A 188 2.57 -12.94 3.64
N MET A 189 1.36 -12.40 3.63
CA MET A 189 0.58 -12.14 4.83
C MET A 189 -0.80 -12.80 4.72
N PRO A 190 -0.96 -14.09 5.08
CA PRO A 190 -2.23 -14.82 4.96
C PRO A 190 -3.39 -14.18 5.72
N ASP A 191 -3.07 -13.34 6.70
CA ASP A 191 -4.01 -12.57 7.50
C ASP A 191 -4.78 -11.49 6.74
N VAL A 192 -4.32 -11.02 5.59
CA VAL A 192 -5.04 -10.00 4.81
C VAL A 192 -6.25 -10.60 4.10
N ASP A 193 -7.18 -9.75 3.68
CA ASP A 193 -8.34 -10.15 2.87
C ASP A 193 -7.91 -10.42 1.44
N PHE A 194 -7.13 -9.50 0.85
CA PHE A 194 -6.56 -9.65 -0.48
C PHE A 194 -5.08 -9.26 -0.56
N CYS A 195 -4.34 -9.98 -1.39
CA CYS A 195 -2.98 -9.65 -1.78
C CYS A 195 -2.94 -9.40 -3.29
N ILE A 196 -2.71 -8.16 -3.69
CA ILE A 196 -2.58 -7.74 -5.08
C ILE A 196 -1.13 -7.91 -5.50
N VAL A 197 -0.91 -8.59 -6.63
CA VAL A 197 0.42 -8.85 -7.18
C VAL A 197 0.56 -8.30 -8.61
N PRO A 198 1.77 -7.88 -9.01
CA PRO A 198 1.97 -7.21 -10.29
C PRO A 198 2.13 -8.17 -11.47
N THR A 199 2.56 -9.41 -11.23
CA THR A 199 2.90 -10.37 -12.30
C THR A 199 2.46 -11.79 -11.95
N ALA A 200 2.28 -12.64 -12.96
CA ALA A 200 1.99 -14.06 -12.76
C ALA A 200 3.13 -14.77 -12.00
N ALA A 201 4.39 -14.43 -12.29
CA ALA A 201 5.54 -14.93 -11.55
C ALA A 201 5.46 -14.56 -10.06
N ALA A 202 5.04 -13.33 -9.74
CA ALA A 202 4.88 -12.91 -8.36
C ALA A 202 3.73 -13.65 -7.65
N ARG A 203 2.61 -13.91 -8.35
CA ARG A 203 1.51 -14.75 -7.85
C ARG A 203 2.02 -16.16 -7.51
N ASP A 204 2.74 -16.79 -8.42
CA ASP A 204 3.19 -18.17 -8.27
C ASP A 204 4.17 -18.29 -7.09
N LEU A 205 5.07 -17.31 -6.93
CA LEU A 205 5.95 -17.22 -5.77
C LEU A 205 5.17 -17.03 -4.46
N MET A 206 4.12 -16.18 -4.45
CA MET A 206 3.26 -15.98 -3.27
C MET A 206 2.60 -17.29 -2.83
N VAL A 207 2.09 -18.07 -3.77
CA VAL A 207 1.52 -19.39 -3.50
C VAL A 207 2.58 -20.32 -2.92
N GLN A 208 3.77 -20.36 -3.52
CA GLN A 208 4.88 -21.22 -3.07
C GLN A 208 5.31 -20.93 -1.63
N ILE A 209 5.26 -19.67 -1.19
CA ILE A 209 5.62 -19.27 0.18
C ILE A 209 4.44 -19.30 1.17
N GLY A 210 3.27 -19.81 0.75
CA GLY A 210 2.16 -20.15 1.64
C GLY A 210 0.98 -19.17 1.65
N MET A 211 0.90 -18.22 0.71
CA MET A 211 -0.26 -17.34 0.60
C MET A 211 -1.46 -18.12 0.00
N PRO A 212 -2.68 -18.06 0.60
CA PRO A 212 -3.85 -18.73 0.05
C PRO A 212 -4.18 -18.24 -1.38
N PRO A 213 -4.24 -19.12 -2.40
CA PRO A 213 -4.43 -18.69 -3.80
C PRO A 213 -5.69 -17.87 -4.03
N ASN A 214 -6.78 -18.19 -3.31
CA ASN A 214 -8.07 -17.50 -3.39
C ASN A 214 -8.03 -16.05 -2.87
N LYS A 215 -6.98 -15.66 -2.14
CA LYS A 215 -6.75 -14.28 -1.66
C LYS A 215 -5.84 -13.48 -2.57
N ILE A 216 -5.16 -14.11 -3.52
CA ILE A 216 -4.24 -13.42 -4.43
C ILE A 216 -5.04 -12.84 -5.60
N ARG A 217 -4.73 -11.61 -6.01
CA ARG A 217 -5.33 -10.95 -7.17
C ARG A 217 -4.22 -10.45 -8.08
N LEU A 218 -4.15 -11.00 -9.30
CA LEU A 218 -3.25 -10.53 -10.34
C LEU A 218 -3.89 -9.32 -11.03
N VAL A 219 -3.55 -8.12 -10.56
CA VAL A 219 -4.12 -6.86 -11.10
C VAL A 219 -3.07 -6.08 -11.90
N GLY A 220 -1.79 -6.21 -11.54
CA GLY A 220 -0.71 -5.43 -12.16
C GLY A 220 -0.06 -4.45 -11.18
N MET A 221 1.02 -3.82 -11.65
CA MET A 221 1.73 -2.79 -10.89
C MET A 221 0.88 -1.51 -10.86
N PRO A 222 0.68 -0.87 -9.69
CA PRO A 222 0.02 0.42 -9.65
C PRO A 222 0.89 1.47 -10.35
N ILE A 223 0.43 1.94 -11.50
CA ILE A 223 1.05 3.02 -12.28
C ILE A 223 0.10 4.21 -12.22
N HIS A 224 0.65 5.39 -11.97
CA HIS A 224 -0.16 6.58 -11.86
C HIS A 224 -0.86 6.87 -13.20
N PRO A 225 -2.19 7.12 -13.24
CA PRO A 225 -2.95 7.25 -14.48
C PRO A 225 -2.39 8.26 -15.48
N LYS A 226 -1.79 9.37 -15.02
CA LYS A 226 -1.07 10.33 -15.89
C LYS A 226 -0.05 9.72 -16.86
N PHE A 227 0.50 8.54 -16.57
CA PHE A 227 1.43 7.87 -17.47
C PHE A 227 0.74 7.14 -18.64
N CYS A 228 -0.60 7.03 -18.61
CA CYS A 228 -1.41 6.62 -19.74
C CYS A 228 -1.56 7.73 -20.80
N LEU A 229 -1.21 8.98 -20.47
CA LEU A 229 -1.19 10.09 -21.43
C LEU A 229 0.09 10.07 -22.30
N PRO A 230 0.01 10.61 -23.53
CA PRO A 230 1.18 10.89 -24.36
C PRO A 230 2.23 11.72 -23.61
N PRO A 231 3.55 11.54 -23.86
CA PRO A 231 4.60 12.24 -23.13
C PRO A 231 4.47 13.77 -23.08
N ALA A 232 3.95 14.39 -24.15
CA ALA A 232 3.78 15.84 -24.26
C ALA A 232 2.76 16.41 -23.25
N GLU A 233 1.83 15.58 -22.76
CA GLU A 233 0.71 15.98 -21.89
C GLU A 233 0.98 15.66 -20.41
N ARG A 234 2.12 15.04 -20.08
CA ARG A 234 2.45 14.59 -18.71
C ARG A 234 2.94 15.69 -17.78
N SER A 235 3.42 16.80 -18.33
CA SER A 235 4.07 17.92 -17.59
C SER A 235 3.11 19.02 -17.14
N THR A 236 1.85 18.95 -17.56
CA THR A 236 0.81 19.98 -17.33
C THR A 236 -0.20 19.62 -16.22
N THR A 237 -0.03 18.45 -15.58
CA THR A 237 -0.92 17.87 -14.54
C THR A 237 -0.13 17.32 -13.37
#